data_AF-A0AAN8EU03-F1
#
_entry.id   AF-A0AAN8EU03-F1
#
_cell.length_a   1.000
_cell.length_b   1.000
_cell.length_c   1.000
_cell.angle_alpha   90.00
_cell.angle_beta   90.00
_cell.angle_gamma   90.00
#
_symmetry.space_group_name_H-M   'P 1'
#
loop_
_entity.id
_entity.type
_entity.pdbx_description
1 polymer ?
#
loop_
_entity_poly.entity_id
_entity_poly.type
_entity_poly.pdbx_seq_one_letter_code
_entity_poly.pdbx_strand_id
1 'polypeptide(L)'
;RSEETRVAAKNQIRRGLVKNAQKKRVDEVSPVDPVEQVVDGQMKHLKLCSDIRNTVANAFYIIESVVEKKEVKDAVFEEAQKHCRPDAILVTNTSSIRLVDLLPSVREHSRRFAGLHFFNPVPVMKLVEVISTPETS
;
A
#
# COMPACT_ATOMS: atom_id res chain seq x y z
N ARG A 1 12.09 -2.33 15.25
CA ARG A 1 13.18 -2.26 14.24
C ARG A 1 14.15 -1.16 14.67
N SER A 2 15.45 -1.30 14.37
CA SER A 2 16.45 -0.28 14.72
C SER A 2 16.24 1.03 13.93
N GLU A 3 16.75 2.14 14.47
CA GLU A 3 16.71 3.45 13.80
C GLU A 3 17.44 3.41 12.45
N GLU A 4 18.56 2.70 12.39
CA GLU A 4 19.31 2.45 11.14
C GLU A 4 18.44 1.86 10.04
N THR A 5 17.55 0.91 10.38
CA THR A 5 16.65 0.28 9.40
C THR A 5 15.65 1.30 8.83
N ARG A 6 15.18 2.25 9.65
CA ARG A 6 14.23 3.29 9.23
C ARG A 6 14.92 4.30 8.31
N VAL A 7 16.15 4.69 8.63
CA VAL A 7 16.97 5.56 7.78
C VAL A 7 17.23 4.90 6.42
N ALA A 8 17.64 3.63 6.42
CA ALA A 8 17.86 2.87 5.19
C ALA A 8 16.59 2.79 4.32
N ALA A 9 15.43 2.52 4.94
CA ALA A 9 14.14 2.48 4.24
C ALA A 9 13.77 3.84 3.63
N LYS A 10 13.92 4.94 4.37
CA LYS A 10 13.67 6.29 3.84
C LYS A 10 14.58 6.60 2.64
N ASN A 11 15.87 6.25 2.73
CA ASN A 11 16.83 6.46 1.65
C ASN A 11 16.48 5.63 0.40
N GLN A 12 16.01 4.39 0.58
CA GLN A 12 15.53 3.56 -0.52
C GLN A 12 14.29 4.18 -1.19
N ILE A 13 13.32 4.64 -0.41
CA ILE A 13 12.10 5.28 -0.93
C ILE A 13 12.46 6.56 -1.70
N ARG A 14 13.31 7.43 -1.11
CA ARG A 14 13.76 8.67 -1.75
C ARG A 14 14.41 8.40 -3.12
N ARG A 15 15.32 7.41 -3.20
CA ARG A 15 15.94 7.00 -4.47
C ARG A 15 14.91 6.53 -5.49
N GLY A 16 13.89 5.80 -5.07
CA GLY A 16 12.77 5.39 -5.93
C GLY A 16 11.99 6.59 -6.47
N LEU A 17 11.63 7.53 -5.59
CA LEU A 17 10.90 8.75 -5.97
C LEU A 17 11.68 9.62 -6.97
N VAL A 18 13.00 9.80 -6.75
CA VAL A 18 13.87 10.54 -7.70
C VAL A 18 13.83 9.91 -9.09
N LYS A 19 14.00 8.57 -9.18
CA LYS A 19 13.94 7.85 -10.46
C LYS A 19 12.58 8.03 -11.15
N ASN A 20 11.49 7.96 -10.39
CA ASN A 20 10.14 8.13 -10.93
C ASN A 20 9.88 9.56 -11.42
N ALA A 21 10.30 10.57 -10.66
CA ALA A 21 10.16 11.98 -11.01
C ALA A 21 10.96 12.34 -12.27
N GLN A 22 12.17 11.78 -12.42
CA GLN A 22 12.97 11.94 -13.63
C GLN A 22 12.29 11.31 -14.85
N LYS A 23 11.73 10.11 -14.71
CA LYS A 23 11.06 9.41 -15.82
C LYS A 23 9.80 10.15 -16.29
N LYS A 24 8.95 10.61 -15.38
CA LYS A 24 7.73 11.37 -15.71
C LYS A 24 8.01 12.68 -16.45
N ARG A 25 9.12 13.36 -16.13
CA ARG A 25 9.55 14.59 -16.83
C ARG A 25 9.94 14.35 -18.29
N VAL A 26 10.37 13.14 -18.66
CA VAL A 26 10.67 12.81 -20.07
C VAL A 26 9.39 12.68 -20.89
N ASP A 27 8.27 12.32 -20.24
CA ASP A 27 6.99 12.02 -20.88
C ASP A 27 6.03 13.24 -20.96
N GLU A 28 6.26 14.33 -20.22
CA GLU A 28 5.37 15.52 -20.14
C GLU A 28 6.07 16.86 -20.45
N VAL A 29 5.46 17.71 -21.31
CA VAL A 29 5.97 19.05 -21.73
C VAL A 29 5.32 20.17 -20.88
N SER A 30 5.78 20.40 -19.66
CA SER A 30 5.50 21.65 -18.91
C SER A 30 6.32 21.77 -17.61
N PRO A 31 6.44 22.98 -17.01
CA PRO A 31 7.52 23.32 -16.09
C PRO A 31 7.30 22.65 -14.73
N VAL A 32 7.92 21.49 -14.57
CA VAL A 32 7.81 20.69 -13.36
C VAL A 32 8.75 21.29 -12.31
N ASP A 33 8.25 21.59 -11.11
CA ASP A 33 9.07 21.94 -9.94
C ASP A 33 10.33 21.06 -9.88
N PRO A 34 11.50 21.59 -9.46
CA PRO A 34 12.75 20.83 -9.33
C PRO A 34 12.50 19.42 -8.74
N VAL A 35 13.13 18.38 -9.30
CA VAL A 35 12.94 16.98 -8.85
C VAL A 35 13.03 16.86 -7.33
N GLU A 36 13.97 17.58 -6.74
CA GLU A 36 14.16 17.62 -5.29
C GLU A 36 12.92 18.14 -4.55
N GLN A 37 12.29 19.20 -5.03
CA GLN A 37 11.07 19.78 -4.44
C GLN A 37 9.89 18.81 -4.53
N VAL A 38 9.74 18.10 -5.65
CA VAL A 38 8.71 17.05 -5.83
C VAL A 38 8.93 15.91 -4.82
N VAL A 39 10.16 15.42 -4.74
CA VAL A 39 10.54 14.31 -3.85
C VAL A 39 10.38 14.70 -2.38
N ASP A 40 10.82 15.90 -1.99
CA ASP A 40 10.67 16.42 -0.64
C ASP A 40 9.20 16.61 -0.25
N GLY A 41 8.37 17.08 -1.17
CA GLY A 41 6.93 17.16 -1.00
C GLY A 41 6.33 15.79 -0.66
N GLN A 42 6.63 14.77 -1.46
CA GLN A 42 6.11 13.41 -1.23
C GLN A 42 6.65 12.78 0.06
N MET A 43 7.92 12.99 0.38
CA MET A 43 8.54 12.45 1.60
C MET A 43 7.92 13.04 2.88
N LYS A 44 7.38 14.26 2.86
CA LYS A 44 6.65 14.87 4.00
C LYS A 44 5.37 14.12 4.37
N HIS A 45 4.75 13.44 3.41
CA HIS A 45 3.53 12.64 3.64
C HIS A 45 3.83 11.22 4.13
N LEU A 46 5.10 10.80 4.11
CA LEU A 46 5.49 9.45 4.48
C LEU A 46 5.77 9.35 5.99
N LYS A 47 4.99 8.52 6.68
CA LYS A 47 5.28 8.09 8.05
C LYS A 47 5.62 6.61 8.06
N LEU A 48 6.86 6.28 8.48
CA LEU A 48 7.26 4.89 8.71
C LEU A 48 6.79 4.44 10.09
N CYS A 49 6.03 3.36 10.14
CA CYS A 49 5.54 2.75 11.37
C CYS A 49 6.09 1.32 11.52
N SER A 50 6.09 0.81 12.74
CA SER A 50 6.59 -0.55 13.06
C SER A 50 5.56 -1.44 13.74
N ASP A 51 4.36 -0.94 13.96
CA ASP A 51 3.25 -1.65 14.59
C ASP A 51 1.97 -1.45 13.77
N ILE A 52 1.18 -2.51 13.59
CA ILE A 52 -0.03 -2.47 12.76
C ILE A 52 -1.09 -1.61 13.44
N ARG A 53 -1.34 -1.85 14.73
CA ARG A 53 -2.36 -1.18 15.55
C ARG A 53 -2.39 0.35 15.35
N ASN A 54 -1.29 1.05 15.62
CA ASN A 54 -1.27 2.51 15.52
C ASN A 54 -1.25 2.99 14.07
N THR A 55 -0.79 2.15 13.14
CA THR A 55 -0.76 2.49 11.71
C THR A 55 -2.16 2.52 11.11
N VAL A 56 -3.00 1.55 11.46
CA VAL A 56 -4.33 1.38 10.85
C VAL A 56 -5.45 2.14 11.56
N ALA A 57 -5.23 2.56 12.82
CA ALA A 57 -6.27 3.15 13.68
C ALA A 57 -7.09 4.28 13.05
N ASN A 58 -6.46 5.12 12.21
CA ASN A 58 -7.12 6.24 11.55
C ASN A 58 -7.14 6.11 10.02
N ALA A 59 -6.77 4.94 9.48
CA ALA A 59 -6.68 4.73 8.05
C ALA A 59 -8.07 4.41 7.45
N PHE A 60 -8.43 5.11 6.38
CA PHE A 60 -9.61 4.81 5.57
C PHE A 60 -9.34 3.72 4.53
N TYR A 61 -8.12 3.69 3.98
CA TYR A 61 -7.69 2.71 3.00
C TYR A 61 -6.43 2.01 3.50
N ILE A 62 -6.48 0.69 3.54
CA ILE A 62 -5.39 -0.17 3.98
C ILE A 62 -5.04 -1.09 2.82
N ILE A 63 -3.84 -0.94 2.26
CA ILE A 63 -3.34 -1.78 1.17
C ILE A 63 -2.30 -2.74 1.73
N GLU A 64 -2.62 -4.03 1.70
CA GLU A 64 -1.72 -5.11 2.07
C GLU A 64 -0.83 -5.49 0.87
N SER A 65 0.48 -5.45 1.08
CA SER A 65 1.49 -5.87 0.09
C SER A 65 2.70 -6.52 0.77
N VAL A 66 2.44 -7.45 1.68
CA VAL A 66 3.45 -8.32 2.30
C VAL A 66 3.82 -9.49 1.38
N VAL A 67 4.70 -10.37 1.87
CA VAL A 67 5.11 -11.57 1.15
C VAL A 67 3.92 -12.43 0.75
N GLU A 68 4.03 -13.10 -0.39
CA GLU A 68 2.95 -13.92 -0.96
C GLU A 68 2.82 -15.28 -0.24
N LYS A 69 2.44 -15.22 1.04
CA LYS A 69 2.17 -16.36 1.91
C LYS A 69 0.85 -16.11 2.64
N LYS A 70 -0.09 -17.04 2.51
CA LYS A 70 -1.46 -16.89 3.01
C LYS A 70 -1.48 -16.61 4.50
N GLU A 71 -0.71 -17.37 5.27
CA GLU A 71 -0.67 -17.29 6.73
C GLU A 71 -0.16 -15.93 7.21
N VAL A 72 0.78 -15.33 6.47
CA VAL A 72 1.31 -14.00 6.79
C VAL A 72 0.27 -12.92 6.48
N LYS A 73 -0.45 -13.03 5.35
CA LYS A 73 -1.52 -12.09 5.00
C LYS A 73 -2.68 -12.18 5.97
N ASP A 74 -3.11 -13.39 6.33
CA ASP A 74 -4.16 -13.62 7.32
C ASP A 74 -3.80 -12.97 8.65
N ALA A 75 -2.58 -13.21 9.16
CA ALA A 75 -2.13 -12.60 10.41
C ALA A 75 -2.13 -11.05 10.36
N VAL A 76 -1.76 -10.47 9.21
CA VAL A 76 -1.80 -9.02 9.00
C VAL A 76 -3.24 -8.51 8.99
N PHE A 77 -4.15 -9.19 8.30
CA PHE A 77 -5.55 -8.80 8.21
C PHE A 77 -6.29 -8.94 9.54
N GLU A 78 -6.07 -10.04 10.26
CA GLU A 78 -6.65 -10.26 11.59
C GLU A 78 -6.22 -9.17 12.58
N GLU A 79 -4.94 -8.75 12.54
CA GLU A 79 -4.45 -7.67 13.38
C GLU A 79 -4.95 -6.30 12.92
N ALA A 80 -5.02 -6.06 11.61
CA ALA A 80 -5.52 -4.81 11.06
C ALA A 80 -7.01 -4.61 11.39
N GLN A 81 -7.85 -5.62 11.20
CA GLN A 81 -9.29 -5.58 11.46
C GLN A 81 -9.61 -5.20 12.91
N LYS A 82 -8.88 -5.74 13.89
CA LYS A 82 -9.07 -5.44 15.32
C LYS A 82 -8.87 -3.96 15.68
N HIS A 83 -8.14 -3.23 14.84
CA HIS A 83 -7.62 -1.90 15.18
C HIS A 83 -7.97 -0.82 14.18
N CYS A 84 -8.36 -1.18 12.95
CA CYS A 84 -8.79 -0.21 11.97
C CYS A 84 -10.20 0.31 12.27
N ARG A 85 -10.58 1.35 11.53
CA ARG A 85 -11.92 1.93 11.65
C ARG A 85 -12.97 0.94 11.14
N PRO A 86 -14.21 0.94 11.67
CA PRO A 86 -15.30 0.10 11.16
C PRO A 86 -15.67 0.37 9.69
N ASP A 87 -15.35 1.58 9.19
CA ASP A 87 -15.60 2.01 7.81
C ASP A 87 -14.37 1.89 6.90
N ALA A 88 -13.26 1.32 7.39
CA ALA A 88 -12.05 1.14 6.61
C ALA A 88 -12.25 0.17 5.43
N ILE A 89 -11.60 0.47 4.31
CA ILE A 89 -11.50 -0.39 3.14
C ILE A 89 -10.16 -1.14 3.22
N LEU A 90 -10.25 -2.46 3.22
CA LEU A 90 -9.10 -3.36 3.29
C LEU A 90 -8.90 -3.95 1.91
N VAL A 91 -7.73 -3.76 1.31
CA VAL A 91 -7.42 -4.34 0.00
C VAL A 91 -6.07 -5.02 -0.01
N THR A 92 -5.93 -6.04 -0.85
CA THR A 92 -4.67 -6.76 -1.03
C THR A 92 -4.13 -6.59 -2.45
N ASN A 93 -2.82 -6.41 -2.57
CA ASN A 93 -2.08 -6.45 -3.84
C ASN A 93 -1.68 -7.89 -4.23
N THR A 94 -2.28 -8.93 -3.64
CA THR A 94 -1.97 -10.32 -3.99
C THR A 94 -2.16 -10.58 -5.49
N SER A 95 -1.26 -11.39 -6.05
CA SER A 95 -1.31 -11.79 -7.46
C SER A 95 -1.81 -13.23 -7.63
N SER A 96 -1.64 -14.08 -6.60
CA SER A 96 -1.89 -15.52 -6.72
C SER A 96 -2.82 -16.12 -5.66
N ILE A 97 -3.04 -15.44 -4.54
CA ILE A 97 -3.92 -15.95 -3.49
C ILE A 97 -5.36 -15.58 -3.82
N ARG A 98 -6.27 -16.56 -3.79
CA ARG A 98 -7.68 -16.32 -4.05
C ARG A 98 -8.27 -15.48 -2.93
N LEU A 99 -8.93 -14.37 -3.27
CA LEU A 99 -9.49 -13.45 -2.27
C LEU A 99 -10.49 -14.12 -1.32
N VAL A 100 -11.27 -15.09 -1.83
CA VAL A 100 -12.22 -15.85 -1.01
C VAL A 100 -11.55 -16.61 0.13
N ASP A 101 -10.28 -17.00 -0.03
CA ASP A 101 -9.52 -17.70 1.02
C ASP A 101 -9.06 -16.76 2.14
N LEU A 102 -9.05 -15.43 1.89
CA LEU A 102 -8.71 -14.39 2.85
C LEU A 102 -9.92 -13.83 3.59
N LEU A 103 -11.15 -14.06 3.10
CA LEU A 103 -12.38 -13.56 3.74
C LEU A 103 -12.49 -13.84 5.25
N PRO A 104 -12.08 -15.03 5.77
CA PRO A 104 -12.14 -15.29 7.20
C PRO A 104 -11.30 -14.32 8.05
N SER A 105 -10.16 -13.83 7.54
CA SER A 105 -9.28 -12.90 8.26
C SER A 105 -9.75 -11.43 8.19
N VAL A 106 -10.76 -11.13 7.38
CA VAL A 106 -11.38 -9.81 7.19
C VAL A 106 -12.90 -9.83 7.41
N ARG A 107 -13.41 -10.76 8.22
CA ARG A 107 -14.84 -11.01 8.41
C ARG A 107 -15.69 -9.78 8.78
N GLU A 108 -15.17 -8.87 9.61
CA GLU A 108 -15.89 -7.66 10.05
C GLU A 108 -15.93 -6.59 8.93
N HIS A 109 -15.00 -6.67 7.98
CA HIS A 109 -14.86 -5.76 6.85
C HIS A 109 -15.06 -6.44 5.50
N SER A 110 -15.69 -7.62 5.47
CA SER A 110 -15.77 -8.45 4.26
C SER A 110 -16.45 -7.74 3.10
N ARG A 111 -17.46 -6.91 3.38
CA ARG A 111 -18.13 -6.06 2.38
C ARG A 111 -17.25 -4.92 1.86
N ARG A 112 -16.22 -4.54 2.62
CA ARG A 112 -15.23 -3.50 2.28
C ARG A 112 -13.86 -4.11 1.95
N PHE A 113 -13.86 -5.38 1.54
CA PHE A 113 -12.66 -6.10 1.15
C PHE A 113 -12.60 -6.35 -0.36
N ALA A 114 -11.44 -6.12 -0.97
CA ALA A 114 -11.21 -6.37 -2.39
C ALA A 114 -9.73 -6.62 -2.72
N GLY A 115 -9.45 -7.13 -3.92
CA GLY A 115 -8.12 -7.09 -4.51
C GLY A 115 -7.89 -5.75 -5.21
N LEU A 116 -6.70 -5.17 -5.03
CA LEU A 116 -6.22 -3.98 -5.71
C LEU A 116 -4.82 -4.26 -6.24
N HIS A 117 -4.75 -4.90 -7.41
CA HIS A 117 -3.52 -5.45 -7.96
C HIS A 117 -2.82 -4.44 -8.89
N PHE A 118 -1.62 -4.04 -8.48
CA PHE A 118 -0.73 -3.13 -9.20
C PHE A 118 0.30 -3.92 -10.01
N PHE A 119 0.59 -3.44 -11.22
CA PHE A 119 1.64 -3.99 -12.06
C PHE A 119 2.98 -3.33 -11.78
N ASN A 120 4.06 -4.10 -11.74
CA ASN A 120 5.40 -3.57 -11.51
C ASN A 120 6.06 -3.07 -12.81
N PRO A 121 6.73 -1.91 -12.80
CA PRO A 121 6.90 -0.98 -11.68
C PRO A 121 5.66 -0.10 -11.42
N VAL A 122 5.15 -0.13 -10.18
CA VAL A 122 3.88 0.54 -9.77
C VAL A 122 3.75 2.01 -10.24
N PRO A 123 4.76 2.88 -10.13
CA PRO A 123 4.63 4.29 -10.50
C PRO A 123 4.58 4.57 -12.00
N VAL A 124 4.88 3.55 -12.82
CA VAL A 124 4.98 3.63 -14.29
C VAL A 124 3.77 2.99 -14.95
N MET A 125 3.27 1.89 -14.38
CA MET A 125 2.14 1.16 -14.94
C MET A 125 0.83 1.92 -14.73
N LYS A 126 0.03 2.03 -15.79
CA LYS A 126 -1.26 2.73 -15.76
C LYS A 126 -2.42 1.84 -15.34
N LEU A 127 -2.27 0.53 -15.49
CA LEU A 127 -3.31 -0.46 -15.18
C LEU A 127 -3.29 -0.82 -13.70
N VAL A 128 -4.49 -0.89 -13.12
CA VAL A 128 -4.75 -1.46 -11.80
C VAL A 128 -5.96 -2.38 -11.95
N GLU A 129 -5.87 -3.59 -11.43
CA GLU A 129 -6.99 -4.53 -11.40
C GLU A 129 -7.73 -4.42 -10.08
N VAL A 130 -9.05 -4.20 -10.15
CA VAL A 130 -9.95 -4.22 -8.99
C VAL A 130 -10.71 -5.54 -9.01
N ILE A 131 -10.53 -6.35 -7.99
CA ILE A 131 -11.04 -7.72 -7.95
C ILE A 131 -12.01 -7.84 -6.78
N SER A 132 -13.29 -8.10 -7.06
CA SER A 132 -14.32 -8.24 -6.04
C SER A 132 -14.46 -9.68 -5.57
N THR A 133 -14.88 -9.84 -4.31
CA THR A 133 -15.49 -11.08 -3.81
C THR A 133 -17.02 -10.97 -3.92
N PRO A 134 -17.78 -12.05 -3.72
CA PRO A 134 -19.25 -11.97 -3.65
C PRO A 134 -19.77 -11.06 -2.53
N GLU A 135 -18.96 -10.76 -1.50
CA GLU A 135 -19.36 -9.91 -0.37
C GLU A 135 -19.11 -8.42 -0.62
N THR A 136 -18.18 -8.09 -1.52
CA THR A 136 -17.70 -6.73 -1.80
C THR A 136 -18.86 -5.81 -2.26
N SER A 137 -18.96 -4.62 -1.67
CA SER A 137 -20.00 -3.61 -1.96
C SER A 137 -19.48 -2.19 -2.04
#